data_AF-A0A386UHP7-F1
#
_entry.id   AF-A0A386UHP7-F1
#
_cell.length_a   1.000
_cell.length_b   1.000
_cell.length_c   1.000
_cell.angle_alpha   90.00
_cell.angle_beta   90.00
_cell.angle_gamma   90.00
#
_symmetry.space_group_name_H-M   'P 1'
#
loop_
_entity.id
_entity.type
_entity.pdbx_description
1 polymer ?
#
loop_
_entity_poly.entity_id
_entity_poly.type
_entity_poly.pdbx_seq_one_letter_code
_entity_poly.pdbx_strand_id
1 'polypeptide(L)'
;MELTPILAELGYNEPRSFNGPLQVTADGGMPSVGESQKVRGLWYAVAIWVRDAPGFGKILADWITDGRASVDVNRIDYARFHPHQLEGDFIYGRCYESAKKAYNPAVHPREPFETGRDIRRSPFYEREVELGGYFMEIGGWERAHGYAANEHLLAKYGDRVSERLNEWDARHFWRVSNAEHLALSEDCGIVNLSHFSIYEIAGPDRLALLEWLSVARIGGDANVGRGICTHFLDDQGMVRSDVMVLRMADRCRIMTGADTGPRDLSYLRRTAADRGLKVTITDLSDDWVTIGVWGPNARAPLQELVENPADLDGKAPPFAAFRPVRIAGKDVIAFRISYVGEQGFELHMRYSDGLAVWDALRGAGLMAVGIETFASSRRLEKSMRVQNSDLSTEYNLHEAGLARPKVKEADFRGKAKHLEYKARPHQPAQLCTLVMTDNIDAQGVARYPVGILPILDPETGETLVDSLGRRSFTTSIAYGPSIGRTIMMAYLPHDCCQPGRTLMVDYFAETYPVEVAAVGAGALYDPEHLRLRS
;
A
#
# COMPACT_ATOMS: atom_id res chain seq x y z
N MET A 1 -6.20 22.08 37.75
CA MET A 1 -5.83 23.49 37.52
C MET A 1 -6.76 24.00 36.44
N GLU A 2 -7.54 25.04 36.70
CA GLU A 2 -8.38 25.64 35.65
C GLU A 2 -7.49 26.38 34.65
N LEU A 3 -7.73 26.19 33.36
CA LEU A 3 -6.87 26.75 32.30
C LEU A 3 -6.92 28.28 32.27
N THR A 4 -8.09 28.88 32.56
CA THR A 4 -8.33 30.32 32.46
C THR A 4 -9.30 30.82 33.55
N PRO A 5 -8.83 31.04 34.80
CA PRO A 5 -9.68 31.37 35.96
C PRO A 5 -10.58 32.61 35.79
N ILE A 6 -10.12 33.63 35.05
CA ILE A 6 -10.88 34.87 34.81
C ILE A 6 -12.22 34.62 34.07
N LEU A 7 -12.35 33.51 33.34
CA LEU A 7 -13.62 33.17 32.68
C LEU A 7 -14.74 32.84 33.68
N ALA A 8 -14.39 32.42 34.90
CA ALA A 8 -15.38 32.19 35.97
C ALA A 8 -16.03 33.51 36.44
N GLU A 9 -15.33 34.64 36.29
CA GLU A 9 -15.83 35.96 36.68
C GLU A 9 -16.67 36.62 35.57
N LEU A 10 -16.28 36.43 34.30
CA LEU A 10 -16.87 37.12 33.14
C LEU A 10 -18.26 36.62 32.74
N GLY A 11 -18.64 35.40 33.15
CA GLY A 11 -19.94 34.80 32.83
C GLY A 11 -20.16 34.44 31.35
N TYR A 12 -21.22 33.71 31.05
CA TYR A 12 -21.59 33.29 29.68
C TYR A 12 -22.40 34.39 28.96
N ASN A 13 -22.01 34.74 27.73
CA ASN A 13 -22.71 35.73 26.90
C ASN A 13 -23.54 35.04 25.79
N GLU A 14 -24.78 34.68 26.13
CA GLU A 14 -25.69 33.96 25.25
C GLU A 14 -25.94 34.66 23.90
N PRO A 15 -26.20 36.00 23.82
CA PRO A 15 -26.41 36.68 22.54
C PRO A 15 -25.23 36.63 21.55
N ARG A 16 -24.02 36.33 22.03
CA ARG A 16 -22.81 36.22 21.21
C ARG A 16 -22.34 34.77 21.03
N SER A 17 -23.12 33.81 21.49
CA SER A 17 -22.80 32.39 21.45
C SER A 17 -23.67 31.68 20.42
N PHE A 18 -23.08 30.75 19.66
CA PHE A 18 -23.80 29.98 18.65
C PHE A 18 -23.12 28.63 18.42
N ASN A 19 -23.90 27.65 17.96
CA ASN A 19 -23.37 26.37 17.49
C ASN A 19 -23.16 26.45 15.98
N GLY A 20 -21.90 26.65 15.58
CA GLY A 20 -21.52 26.74 14.17
C GLY A 20 -21.46 25.37 13.50
N PRO A 21 -22.10 25.17 12.33
CA PRO A 21 -21.92 23.94 11.56
C PRO A 21 -20.52 23.92 10.93
N LEU A 22 -19.90 22.74 10.93
CA LEU A 22 -18.65 22.45 10.23
C LEU A 22 -18.81 21.17 9.43
N GLN A 23 -18.11 21.06 8.30
CA GLN A 23 -18.05 19.85 7.50
C GLN A 23 -16.86 18.98 7.94
N VAL A 24 -17.09 17.67 8.01
CA VAL A 24 -16.08 16.64 8.27
C VAL A 24 -16.27 15.55 7.21
N THR A 25 -15.21 14.81 6.90
CA THR A 25 -15.18 13.74 5.91
C THR A 25 -15.01 12.37 6.57
N ALA A 26 -15.41 11.32 5.84
CA ALA A 26 -15.49 9.95 6.35
C ALA A 26 -14.12 9.27 6.60
N ASP A 27 -13.00 9.94 6.31
CA ASP A 27 -11.65 9.38 6.40
C ASP A 27 -10.73 10.15 7.36
N GLY A 28 -11.31 10.86 8.34
CA GLY A 28 -10.51 11.50 9.40
C GLY A 28 -10.21 12.98 9.18
N GLY A 29 -11.10 13.70 8.48
CA GLY A 29 -11.06 15.17 8.42
C GLY A 29 -10.18 15.77 7.33
N MET A 30 -9.69 14.96 6.38
CA MET A 30 -9.04 15.48 5.17
C MET A 30 -10.10 16.04 4.21
N PRO A 31 -9.88 17.22 3.59
CA PRO A 31 -10.84 17.79 2.65
C PRO A 31 -11.16 16.85 1.49
N SER A 32 -12.31 17.06 0.84
CA SER A 32 -12.71 16.31 -0.34
C SER A 32 -12.73 17.24 -1.55
N VAL A 33 -11.71 17.11 -2.39
CA VAL A 33 -11.42 18.00 -3.51
C VAL A 33 -11.15 17.16 -4.77
N GLY A 34 -11.75 17.51 -5.90
CA GLY A 34 -11.50 16.80 -7.17
C GLY A 34 -12.74 16.66 -8.05
N GLU A 35 -12.55 16.07 -9.23
CA GLU A 35 -13.64 15.83 -10.17
C GLU A 35 -14.59 14.73 -9.65
N SER A 36 -15.89 14.93 -9.83
CA SER A 36 -16.92 13.97 -9.50
C SER A 36 -16.72 12.65 -10.24
N GLN A 37 -16.86 11.53 -9.52
CA GLN A 37 -16.87 10.18 -10.10
C GLN A 37 -18.08 9.94 -11.03
N LYS A 38 -19.18 10.67 -10.83
CA LYS A 38 -20.47 10.44 -11.53
C LYS A 38 -20.66 11.37 -12.73
N VAL A 39 -20.23 12.63 -12.61
CA VAL A 39 -20.50 13.67 -13.62
C VAL A 39 -19.18 14.29 -14.04
N ARG A 40 -18.85 14.17 -15.33
CA ARG A 40 -17.65 14.78 -15.89
C ARG A 40 -17.75 16.30 -15.87
N GLY A 41 -16.67 16.98 -15.52
CA GLY A 41 -16.58 18.44 -15.45
C GLY A 41 -17.20 19.06 -14.21
N LEU A 42 -17.85 18.27 -13.33
CA LEU A 42 -18.29 18.73 -12.02
C LEU A 42 -17.16 18.52 -11.02
N TRP A 43 -16.75 19.58 -10.33
CA TRP A 43 -15.67 19.55 -9.35
C TRP A 43 -16.19 19.88 -7.95
N TYR A 44 -15.63 19.19 -6.95
CA TYR A 44 -15.87 19.47 -5.54
C TYR A 44 -14.64 20.11 -4.91
N ALA A 45 -14.87 20.99 -3.95
CA ALA A 45 -13.88 21.51 -3.02
C ALA A 45 -14.58 21.77 -1.69
N VAL A 46 -14.74 20.72 -0.89
CA VAL A 46 -15.58 20.72 0.31
C VAL A 46 -14.81 20.26 1.55
N ALA A 47 -15.33 20.61 2.74
CA ALA A 47 -14.71 20.33 4.04
C ALA A 47 -13.30 20.95 4.21
N ILE A 48 -13.13 22.19 3.76
CA ILE A 48 -11.86 22.93 3.85
C ILE A 48 -11.93 23.94 5.01
N TRP A 49 -10.93 23.94 5.89
CA TRP A 49 -10.81 24.94 6.95
C TRP A 49 -10.41 26.31 6.38
N VAL A 50 -10.84 27.39 7.06
CA VAL A 50 -10.54 28.77 6.64
C VAL A 50 -9.03 29.00 6.45
N ARG A 51 -8.20 28.41 7.31
CA ARG A 51 -6.73 28.49 7.24
C ARG A 51 -6.20 27.97 5.90
N ASP A 52 -6.78 26.90 5.38
CA ASP A 52 -6.23 26.16 4.23
C ASP A 52 -6.86 26.58 2.90
N ALA A 53 -7.96 27.35 2.94
CA ALA A 53 -8.74 27.75 1.77
C ALA A 53 -7.92 28.35 0.62
N PRO A 54 -6.94 29.26 0.84
CA PRO A 54 -6.12 29.78 -0.25
C PRO A 54 -5.26 28.70 -0.94
N GLY A 55 -4.71 27.76 -0.16
CA GLY A 55 -3.91 26.65 -0.68
C GLY A 55 -4.73 25.69 -1.54
N PHE A 56 -5.92 25.32 -1.05
CA PHE A 56 -6.84 24.49 -1.83
C PHE A 56 -7.40 25.19 -3.06
N GLY A 57 -7.60 26.52 -3.00
CA GLY A 57 -7.96 27.31 -4.17
C GLY A 57 -6.93 27.21 -5.29
N LYS A 58 -5.63 27.29 -4.96
CA LYS A 58 -4.53 27.06 -5.91
C LYS A 58 -4.53 25.63 -6.43
N ILE A 59 -4.58 24.64 -5.54
CA ILE A 59 -4.58 23.21 -5.93
C ILE A 59 -5.70 22.91 -6.92
N LEU A 60 -6.91 23.40 -6.64
CA LEU A 60 -8.06 23.20 -7.52
C LEU A 60 -7.89 23.90 -8.87
N ALA A 61 -7.38 25.14 -8.88
CA ALA A 61 -7.13 25.88 -10.11
C ALA A 61 -6.13 25.13 -11.02
N ASP A 62 -4.96 24.78 -10.48
CA ASP A 62 -3.93 24.02 -11.21
C ASP A 62 -4.51 22.70 -11.75
N TRP A 63 -5.25 21.97 -10.91
CA TRP A 63 -5.77 20.67 -11.30
C TRP A 63 -6.81 20.76 -12.42
N ILE A 64 -7.67 21.78 -12.40
CA ILE A 64 -8.66 22.01 -13.46
C ILE A 64 -7.98 22.47 -14.76
N THR A 65 -7.01 23.38 -14.70
CA THR A 65 -6.41 23.97 -15.90
C THR A 65 -5.33 23.11 -16.53
N ASP A 66 -4.50 22.47 -15.69
CA ASP A 66 -3.28 21.78 -16.11
C ASP A 66 -3.44 20.26 -16.05
N GLY A 67 -4.57 19.78 -15.54
CA GLY A 67 -4.85 18.35 -15.35
C GLY A 67 -4.09 17.70 -14.19
N ARG A 68 -3.35 18.49 -13.40
CA ARG A 68 -2.61 18.04 -12.21
C ARG A 68 -2.38 19.18 -11.22
N ALA A 69 -2.12 18.85 -9.96
CA ALA A 69 -1.67 19.80 -8.96
C ALA A 69 -0.13 19.79 -8.79
N SER A 70 0.38 20.79 -8.07
CA SER A 70 1.80 20.92 -7.73
C SER A 70 2.26 20.00 -6.59
N VAL A 71 1.32 19.45 -5.82
CA VAL A 71 1.55 18.50 -4.72
C VAL A 71 0.70 17.26 -4.95
N ASP A 72 1.03 16.15 -4.30
CA ASP A 72 0.21 14.96 -4.41
C ASP A 72 -1.17 15.15 -3.76
N VAL A 73 -2.22 14.73 -4.47
CA VAL A 73 -3.62 14.97 -4.08
C VAL A 73 -4.31 13.71 -3.57
N ASN A 74 -3.61 12.58 -3.40
CA ASN A 74 -4.23 11.29 -3.10
C ASN A 74 -5.15 11.29 -1.88
N ARG A 75 -4.77 11.99 -0.80
CA ARG A 75 -5.53 12.07 0.46
C ARG A 75 -6.73 13.00 0.40
N ILE A 76 -6.78 13.88 -0.61
CA ILE A 76 -7.86 14.88 -0.75
C ILE A 76 -8.76 14.58 -1.94
N ASP A 77 -8.31 13.76 -2.89
CA ASP A 77 -9.03 13.42 -4.11
C ASP A 77 -10.42 12.84 -3.80
N TYR A 78 -11.48 13.44 -4.34
CA TYR A 78 -12.85 12.91 -4.22
C TYR A 78 -12.97 11.49 -4.79
N ALA A 79 -12.16 11.14 -5.79
CA ALA A 79 -12.16 9.81 -6.39
C ALA A 79 -11.57 8.72 -5.47
N ARG A 80 -11.08 9.04 -4.26
CA ARG A 80 -10.54 8.05 -3.29
C ARG A 80 -11.59 7.18 -2.62
N PHE A 81 -12.84 7.64 -2.57
CA PHE A 81 -13.89 6.94 -1.83
C PHE A 81 -14.45 5.76 -2.63
N HIS A 82 -14.55 4.61 -1.96
CA HIS A 82 -15.35 3.48 -2.42
C HIS A 82 -16.85 3.83 -2.38
N PRO A 83 -17.70 3.18 -3.20
CA PRO A 83 -19.14 3.46 -3.21
C PRO A 83 -19.80 3.43 -1.83
N HIS A 84 -19.50 2.42 -1.00
CA HIS A 84 -20.08 2.29 0.35
C HIS A 84 -19.66 3.43 1.30
N GLN A 85 -18.52 4.08 1.05
CA GLN A 85 -18.03 5.21 1.87
C GLN A 85 -18.79 6.50 1.57
N LEU A 86 -19.61 6.51 0.51
CA LEU A 86 -20.47 7.63 0.12
C LEU A 86 -21.90 7.49 0.68
N GLU A 87 -22.19 6.39 1.39
CA GLU A 87 -23.50 6.15 2.00
C GLU A 87 -23.65 6.94 3.31
N GLY A 88 -24.87 7.43 3.57
CA GLY A 88 -25.15 8.39 4.65
C GLY A 88 -24.74 7.90 6.04
N ASP A 89 -25.05 6.63 6.37
CA ASP A 89 -24.75 6.05 7.67
C ASP A 89 -23.24 5.86 7.88
N PHE A 90 -22.51 5.48 6.83
CA PHE A 90 -21.06 5.35 6.88
C PHE A 90 -20.40 6.71 7.13
N ILE A 91 -20.82 7.73 6.37
CA ILE A 91 -20.35 9.11 6.53
C ILE A 91 -20.64 9.61 7.95
N TYR A 92 -21.87 9.42 8.45
CA TYR A 92 -22.25 9.86 9.78
C TYR A 92 -21.38 9.24 10.87
N GLY A 93 -21.20 7.91 10.86
CA GLY A 93 -20.40 7.22 11.86
C GLY A 93 -18.94 7.69 11.88
N ARG A 94 -18.29 7.70 10.72
CA ARG A 94 -16.87 8.10 10.60
C ARG A 94 -16.64 9.57 10.92
N CYS A 95 -17.52 10.46 10.46
CA CYS A 95 -17.43 11.89 10.75
C CYS A 95 -17.63 12.16 12.25
N TYR A 96 -18.58 11.47 12.90
CA TYR A 96 -18.82 11.59 14.34
C TYR A 96 -17.59 11.17 15.14
N GLU A 97 -16.99 10.03 14.81
CA GLU A 97 -15.77 9.53 15.45
C GLU A 97 -14.59 10.49 15.25
N SER A 98 -14.40 10.99 14.03
CA SER A 98 -13.33 11.93 13.68
C SER A 98 -13.50 13.27 14.41
N ALA A 99 -14.72 13.81 14.48
CA ALA A 99 -15.02 15.05 15.18
C ALA A 99 -14.77 14.92 16.70
N LYS A 100 -15.12 13.76 17.29
CA LYS A 100 -14.85 13.48 18.71
C LYS A 100 -13.35 13.44 19.02
N LYS A 101 -12.54 12.93 18.08
CA LYS A 101 -11.09 12.76 18.22
C LYS A 101 -10.27 13.95 17.69
N ALA A 102 -10.91 15.07 17.31
CA ALA A 102 -10.25 16.19 16.63
C ALA A 102 -9.08 16.82 17.41
N TYR A 103 -9.16 16.85 18.75
CA TYR A 103 -8.11 17.40 19.61
C TYR A 103 -7.63 16.44 20.71
N ASN A 104 -8.49 15.52 21.16
CA ASN A 104 -8.19 14.61 22.27
C ASN A 104 -9.03 13.32 22.14
N PRO A 105 -8.47 12.13 22.36
CA PRO A 105 -7.06 11.83 22.67
C PRO A 105 -6.14 11.97 21.46
N ALA A 106 -4.82 11.92 21.71
CA ALA A 106 -3.85 11.71 20.64
C ALA A 106 -4.18 10.39 19.91
N VAL A 107 -4.29 10.46 18.58
CA VAL A 107 -4.67 9.33 17.73
C VAL A 107 -3.40 8.69 17.16
N HIS A 108 -3.22 7.40 17.40
CA HIS A 108 -2.11 6.65 16.85
C HIS A 108 -2.21 6.55 15.32
N PRO A 109 -1.12 6.61 14.54
CA PRO A 109 -1.18 6.50 13.07
C PRO A 109 -1.81 5.21 12.55
N ARG A 110 -1.79 4.15 13.37
CA ARG A 110 -2.42 2.85 13.10
C ARG A 110 -3.74 2.66 13.85
N GLU A 111 -4.35 3.71 14.39
CA GLU A 111 -5.63 3.60 15.09
C GLU A 111 -6.72 3.15 14.11
N PRO A 112 -7.36 1.99 14.33
CA PRO A 112 -8.50 1.59 13.54
C PRO A 112 -9.72 2.44 13.91
N PHE A 113 -10.60 2.65 12.95
CA PHE A 113 -11.92 3.20 13.26
C PHE A 113 -12.79 2.16 13.95
N GLU A 114 -13.60 2.62 14.89
CA GLU A 114 -14.61 1.80 15.59
C GLU A 114 -15.89 1.68 14.77
N THR A 115 -16.22 2.71 13.99
CA THR A 115 -17.41 2.78 13.13
C THR A 115 -17.12 2.39 11.68
N GLY A 116 -18.16 2.05 10.90
CA GLY A 116 -18.00 1.69 9.49
C GLY A 116 -17.09 0.48 9.27
N ARG A 117 -17.20 -0.52 10.15
CA ARG A 117 -16.52 -1.82 10.08
C ARG A 117 -17.45 -2.86 9.47
N ASP A 118 -16.91 -4.04 9.15
CA ASP A 118 -17.68 -5.19 8.67
C ASP A 118 -18.44 -4.95 7.35
N ILE A 119 -17.96 -4.01 6.52
CA ILE A 119 -18.59 -3.71 5.22
C ILE A 119 -18.28 -4.81 4.20
N ARG A 120 -17.03 -5.27 4.16
CA ARG A 120 -16.55 -6.36 3.32
C ARG A 120 -15.77 -7.35 4.16
N ARG A 121 -16.08 -8.63 3.98
CA ARG A 121 -15.44 -9.75 4.66
C ARG A 121 -14.99 -10.75 3.60
N SER A 122 -13.88 -11.44 3.85
CA SER A 122 -13.48 -12.56 3.00
C SER A 122 -14.46 -13.74 3.18
N PRO A 123 -14.54 -14.68 2.21
CA PRO A 123 -15.33 -15.90 2.35
C PRO A 123 -14.92 -16.77 3.54
N PHE A 124 -13.70 -16.58 4.03
CA PHE A 124 -13.08 -17.32 5.11
C PHE A 124 -12.88 -16.46 6.37
N TYR A 125 -13.58 -15.32 6.47
CA TYR A 125 -13.53 -14.43 7.62
C TYR A 125 -13.87 -15.15 8.94
N GLU A 126 -14.91 -15.98 8.94
CA GLU A 126 -15.28 -16.76 10.14
C GLU A 126 -14.16 -17.72 10.57
N ARG A 127 -13.41 -18.28 9.61
CA ARG A 127 -12.21 -19.10 9.92
C ARG A 127 -11.09 -18.26 10.50
N GLU A 128 -10.89 -17.06 9.98
CA GLU A 128 -9.90 -16.11 10.52
C GLU A 128 -10.29 -15.68 11.96
N VAL A 129 -11.59 -15.52 12.25
CA VAL A 129 -12.11 -15.27 13.61
C VAL A 129 -11.87 -16.47 14.53
N GLU A 130 -12.14 -17.70 14.08
CA GLU A 130 -11.85 -18.93 14.82
C GLU A 130 -10.36 -19.06 15.19
N LEU A 131 -9.46 -18.54 14.34
CA LEU A 131 -8.01 -18.47 14.58
C LEU A 131 -7.60 -17.33 15.53
N GLY A 132 -8.55 -16.50 15.99
CA GLY A 132 -8.30 -15.32 16.81
C GLY A 132 -7.61 -14.21 16.03
N GLY A 133 -8.08 -13.92 14.81
CA GLY A 133 -7.55 -12.86 13.95
C GLY A 133 -7.62 -11.47 14.59
N TYR A 134 -6.52 -10.72 14.52
CA TYR A 134 -6.45 -9.33 14.97
C TYR A 134 -6.81 -8.38 13.81
N PHE A 135 -8.06 -7.95 13.73
CA PHE A 135 -8.60 -7.29 12.53
C PHE A 135 -8.46 -5.76 12.50
N MET A 136 -7.98 -5.26 11.36
CA MET A 136 -8.10 -3.85 10.95
C MET A 136 -8.68 -3.75 9.53
N GLU A 137 -9.25 -2.58 9.20
CA GLU A 137 -10.02 -2.37 7.98
C GLU A 137 -9.27 -1.53 6.93
N ILE A 138 -9.43 -1.87 5.64
CA ILE A 138 -9.06 -1.02 4.51
C ILE A 138 -10.03 -1.18 3.34
N GLY A 139 -10.54 -0.08 2.77
CA GLY A 139 -11.48 -0.12 1.63
C GLY A 139 -12.74 -0.96 1.87
N GLY A 140 -13.20 -1.00 3.12
CA GLY A 140 -14.30 -1.81 3.64
C GLY A 140 -13.90 -3.21 4.11
N TRP A 141 -12.70 -3.70 3.76
CA TRP A 141 -12.27 -5.08 4.01
C TRP A 141 -11.66 -5.27 5.39
N GLU A 142 -12.21 -6.21 6.15
CA GLU A 142 -11.61 -6.72 7.38
C GLU A 142 -10.38 -7.61 7.08
N ARG A 143 -9.23 -7.28 7.66
CA ARG A 143 -7.96 -8.03 7.47
C ARG A 143 -7.32 -8.38 8.80
N ALA A 144 -7.03 -9.65 9.02
CA ALA A 144 -6.26 -10.09 10.18
C ALA A 144 -4.78 -9.71 10.03
N HIS A 145 -4.24 -8.94 10.96
CA HIS A 145 -2.82 -8.55 11.01
C HIS A 145 -1.93 -9.62 11.66
N GLY A 146 -2.53 -10.57 12.38
CA GLY A 146 -1.92 -11.76 12.95
C GLY A 146 -3.01 -12.63 13.56
N TYR A 147 -2.66 -13.84 14.00
CA TYR A 147 -3.63 -14.79 14.56
C TYR A 147 -3.20 -15.26 15.94
N ALA A 148 -4.08 -15.14 16.94
CA ALA A 148 -3.81 -15.60 18.30
C ALA A 148 -3.47 -17.11 18.36
N ALA A 149 -4.03 -17.93 17.46
CA ALA A 149 -3.71 -19.36 17.35
C ALA A 149 -2.20 -19.63 17.11
N ASN A 150 -1.47 -18.67 16.56
CA ASN A 150 -0.04 -18.76 16.28
C ASN A 150 0.85 -18.27 17.43
N GLU A 151 0.30 -17.87 18.59
CA GLU A 151 1.11 -17.37 19.71
C GLU A 151 2.09 -18.41 20.28
N HIS A 152 1.82 -19.70 20.07
CA HIS A 152 2.76 -20.78 20.39
C HIS A 152 4.12 -20.61 19.66
N LEU A 153 4.16 -19.91 18.52
CA LEU A 153 5.40 -19.60 17.80
C LEU A 153 6.32 -18.66 18.61
N LEU A 154 5.80 -17.89 19.56
CA LEU A 154 6.61 -17.04 20.43
C LEU A 154 7.52 -17.86 21.34
N ALA A 155 7.21 -19.13 21.62
CA ALA A 155 8.13 -20.03 22.32
C ALA A 155 9.38 -20.36 21.48
N LYS A 156 9.27 -20.34 20.14
CA LYS A 156 10.38 -20.61 19.22
C LYS A 156 11.12 -19.32 18.79
N TYR A 157 10.38 -18.24 18.53
CA TYR A 157 10.92 -17.02 17.94
C TYR A 157 10.95 -15.82 18.89
N GLY A 158 10.51 -15.98 20.15
CA GLY A 158 10.37 -14.88 21.11
C GLY A 158 11.64 -14.04 21.28
N ASP A 159 12.80 -14.67 21.28
CA ASP A 159 14.10 -13.99 21.40
C ASP A 159 14.46 -13.10 20.18
N ARG A 160 13.83 -13.37 19.03
CA ARG A 160 13.99 -12.61 17.78
C ARG A 160 12.84 -11.65 17.52
N VAL A 161 11.80 -11.71 18.35
CA VAL A 161 10.61 -10.87 18.25
C VAL A 161 10.55 -9.95 19.45
N SER A 162 11.05 -8.74 19.25
CA SER A 162 11.13 -7.74 20.29
C SER A 162 9.80 -7.49 21.00
N GLU A 163 9.87 -7.40 22.32
CA GLU A 163 8.84 -6.79 23.13
C GLU A 163 8.94 -5.26 23.01
N ARG A 164 7.79 -4.59 22.92
CA ARG A 164 7.71 -3.13 22.85
C ARG A 164 7.21 -2.62 24.19
N LEU A 165 8.11 -2.04 24.98
CA LEU A 165 7.79 -1.59 26.33
C LEU A 165 7.14 -0.20 26.36
N ASN A 166 7.43 0.63 25.35
CA ASN A 166 6.79 1.94 25.21
C ASN A 166 5.33 1.77 24.76
N GLU A 167 4.40 2.44 25.44
CA GLU A 167 2.95 2.35 25.20
C GLU A 167 2.57 2.70 23.75
N TRP A 168 3.15 3.78 23.21
CA TRP A 168 2.84 4.24 21.86
C TRP A 168 3.33 3.23 20.82
N ASP A 169 4.55 2.75 20.99
CA ASP A 169 5.18 1.80 20.07
C ASP A 169 4.49 0.41 20.10
N ALA A 170 3.90 0.04 21.24
CA ALA A 170 3.17 -1.21 21.44
C ALA A 170 1.72 -1.19 20.92
N ARG A 171 1.16 0.00 20.67
CA ARG A 171 -0.24 0.15 20.26
C ARG A 171 -0.47 -0.37 18.85
N HIS A 172 -1.50 -1.22 18.67
CA HIS A 172 -1.83 -1.89 17.41
C HIS A 172 -0.65 -2.68 16.79
N PHE A 173 0.20 -3.21 17.67
CA PHE A 173 1.25 -4.16 17.36
C PHE A 173 0.97 -5.50 18.02
N TRP A 174 0.98 -6.55 17.22
CA TRP A 174 0.84 -7.93 17.71
C TRP A 174 2.15 -8.66 17.48
N ARG A 175 2.78 -9.12 18.57
CA ARG A 175 4.07 -9.83 18.51
C ARG A 175 3.99 -11.07 17.63
N VAL A 176 2.84 -11.75 17.64
CA VAL A 176 2.62 -12.95 16.84
C VAL A 176 2.82 -12.71 15.34
N SER A 177 2.49 -11.52 14.82
CA SER A 177 2.69 -11.18 13.40
C SER A 177 4.16 -11.28 12.97
N ASN A 178 5.10 -10.91 13.85
CA ASN A 178 6.53 -11.04 13.58
C ASN A 178 7.01 -12.50 13.72
N ALA A 179 6.38 -13.29 14.59
CA ALA A 179 6.67 -14.72 14.71
C ALA A 179 6.16 -15.49 13.47
N GLU A 180 4.96 -15.17 12.99
CA GLU A 180 4.41 -15.69 11.73
C GLU A 180 5.30 -15.35 10.54
N HIS A 181 5.81 -14.11 10.46
CA HIS A 181 6.78 -13.70 9.46
C HIS A 181 8.00 -14.64 9.45
N LEU A 182 8.57 -14.94 10.62
CA LEU A 182 9.75 -15.81 10.74
C LEU A 182 9.42 -17.27 10.40
N ALA A 183 8.26 -17.77 10.82
CA ALA A 183 7.79 -19.11 10.46
C ALA A 183 7.58 -19.24 8.95
N LEU A 184 7.00 -18.24 8.29
CA LEU A 184 6.84 -18.19 6.83
C LEU A 184 8.19 -18.29 6.09
N SER A 185 9.26 -17.70 6.64
CA SER A 185 10.62 -17.77 6.07
C SER A 185 11.27 -19.15 6.15
N GLU A 186 10.87 -19.95 7.12
CA GLU A 186 11.42 -21.29 7.38
C GLU A 186 10.58 -22.40 6.74
N ASP A 187 9.29 -22.13 6.47
CA ASP A 187 8.36 -23.13 5.96
C ASP A 187 7.42 -22.56 4.88
N CYS A 188 6.10 -22.54 5.11
CA CYS A 188 5.13 -21.92 4.21
C CYS A 188 3.85 -21.51 4.94
N GLY A 189 3.09 -20.63 4.31
CA GLY A 189 1.85 -20.12 4.88
C GLY A 189 0.97 -19.45 3.84
N ILE A 190 -0.26 -19.14 4.27
CA ILE A 190 -1.29 -18.49 3.47
C ILE A 190 -1.61 -17.10 4.02
N VAL A 191 -1.76 -16.12 3.14
CA VAL A 191 -2.11 -14.74 3.47
C VAL A 191 -3.37 -14.35 2.73
N ASN A 192 -4.34 -13.77 3.45
CA ASN A 192 -5.56 -13.22 2.87
C ASN A 192 -5.28 -11.91 2.10
N LEU A 193 -5.50 -11.91 0.80
CA LEU A 193 -5.32 -10.75 -0.09
C LEU A 193 -6.64 -10.30 -0.74
N SER A 194 -7.78 -10.67 -0.16
CA SER A 194 -9.11 -10.36 -0.73
C SER A 194 -9.38 -8.85 -0.87
N HIS A 195 -8.62 -8.01 -0.17
CA HIS A 195 -8.72 -6.56 -0.24
C HIS A 195 -8.20 -5.94 -1.55
N PHE A 196 -7.65 -6.71 -2.48
CA PHE A 196 -7.27 -6.15 -3.78
C PHE A 196 -8.47 -5.59 -4.51
N SER A 197 -8.29 -4.42 -5.11
CA SER A 197 -9.22 -3.89 -6.09
C SER A 197 -8.92 -4.52 -7.44
N ILE A 198 -9.94 -5.14 -8.05
CA ILE A 198 -9.78 -5.98 -9.24
C ILE A 198 -10.64 -5.43 -10.38
N TYR A 199 -10.00 -5.06 -11.48
CA TYR A 199 -10.68 -4.49 -12.65
C TYR A 199 -10.47 -5.34 -13.89
N GLU A 200 -11.53 -5.78 -14.53
CA GLU A 200 -11.46 -6.50 -15.81
C GLU A 200 -11.69 -5.54 -16.98
N ILE A 201 -10.81 -5.62 -17.97
CA ILE A 201 -10.80 -4.76 -19.14
C ILE A 201 -10.95 -5.63 -20.38
N ALA A 202 -12.11 -5.50 -21.01
CA ALA A 202 -12.48 -6.23 -22.23
C ALA A 202 -12.77 -5.25 -23.38
N GLY A 203 -12.93 -5.80 -24.58
CA GLY A 203 -13.20 -5.05 -25.80
C GLY A 203 -12.00 -4.97 -26.76
N PRO A 204 -12.23 -4.50 -28.00
CA PRO A 204 -11.22 -4.44 -29.04
C PRO A 204 -10.06 -3.52 -28.68
N ASP A 205 -10.34 -2.40 -28.00
CA ASP A 205 -9.33 -1.37 -27.71
C ASP A 205 -8.64 -1.53 -26.34
N ARG A 206 -8.84 -2.67 -25.65
CA ARG A 206 -8.28 -2.90 -24.30
C ARG A 206 -6.76 -2.76 -24.27
N LEU A 207 -6.08 -3.24 -25.31
CA LEU A 207 -4.63 -3.16 -25.40
C LEU A 207 -4.17 -1.76 -25.76
N ALA A 208 -4.95 -1.02 -26.55
CA ALA A 208 -4.64 0.38 -26.86
C ALA A 208 -4.72 1.24 -25.59
N LEU A 209 -5.73 1.03 -24.75
CA LEU A 209 -5.84 1.70 -23.45
C LEU A 209 -4.63 1.36 -22.55
N LEU A 210 -4.35 0.08 -22.38
CA LEU A 210 -3.29 -0.36 -21.47
C LEU A 210 -1.89 -0.03 -21.97
N GLU A 211 -1.63 -0.09 -23.27
CA GLU A 211 -0.38 0.38 -23.85
C GLU A 211 -0.20 1.89 -23.63
N TRP A 212 -1.25 2.69 -23.79
CA TRP A 212 -1.16 4.12 -23.55
C TRP A 212 -0.87 4.48 -22.07
N LEU A 213 -1.49 3.76 -21.14
CA LEU A 213 -1.36 4.04 -19.71
C LEU A 213 -0.06 3.48 -19.11
N SER A 214 0.38 2.31 -19.58
CA SER A 214 1.44 1.54 -18.93
C SER A 214 2.82 1.92 -19.44
N VAL A 215 3.79 2.10 -18.55
CA VAL A 215 5.22 2.20 -18.96
C VAL A 215 5.75 0.86 -19.49
N ALA A 216 5.21 -0.25 -18.99
CA ALA A 216 5.53 -1.59 -19.50
C ALA A 216 4.80 -1.87 -20.81
N ARG A 217 5.37 -2.77 -21.61
CA ARG A 217 4.68 -3.32 -22.79
C ARG A 217 3.67 -4.36 -22.32
N ILE A 218 2.40 -4.18 -22.69
CA ILE A 218 1.28 -5.05 -22.30
C ILE A 218 0.86 -5.95 -23.47
N GLY A 219 0.85 -5.40 -24.68
CA GLY A 219 0.52 -6.02 -25.96
C GLY A 219 1.52 -7.08 -26.41
N GLY A 220 1.19 -7.76 -27.52
CA GLY A 220 1.94 -8.89 -28.06
C GLY A 220 1.52 -10.24 -27.46
N ASP A 221 1.67 -11.30 -28.23
CA ASP A 221 1.16 -12.64 -27.89
C ASP A 221 2.05 -13.35 -26.85
N ALA A 222 3.34 -13.02 -26.82
CA ALA A 222 4.28 -13.53 -25.81
C ALA A 222 3.93 -13.08 -24.36
N ASN A 223 3.05 -12.10 -24.21
CA ASN A 223 2.56 -11.63 -22.91
C ASN A 223 1.26 -12.32 -22.48
N VAL A 224 0.60 -13.09 -23.33
CA VAL A 224 -0.60 -13.85 -22.94
C VAL A 224 -0.21 -14.90 -21.90
N GLY A 225 -0.97 -14.98 -20.81
CA GLY A 225 -0.67 -15.83 -19.64
C GLY A 225 0.37 -15.24 -18.68
N ARG A 226 0.75 -13.96 -18.84
CA ARG A 226 1.72 -13.29 -17.98
C ARG A 226 1.10 -12.17 -17.15
N GLY A 227 1.59 -12.04 -15.92
CA GLY A 227 1.39 -10.88 -15.07
C GLY A 227 2.48 -9.85 -15.32
N ILE A 228 2.10 -8.59 -15.46
CA ILE A 228 3.00 -7.48 -15.79
C ILE A 228 2.78 -6.39 -14.75
N CYS A 229 3.73 -6.23 -13.83
CA CYS A 229 3.80 -5.06 -12.97
C CYS A 229 4.13 -3.83 -13.85
N THR A 230 3.32 -2.79 -13.76
CA THR A 230 3.51 -1.56 -14.51
C THR A 230 3.00 -0.36 -13.75
N HIS A 231 3.40 0.81 -14.22
CA HIS A 231 3.06 2.07 -13.58
C HIS A 231 2.33 2.94 -14.59
N PHE A 232 1.35 3.69 -14.10
CA PHE A 232 0.72 4.76 -14.86
C PHE A 232 1.39 6.07 -14.49
N LEU A 233 1.77 6.84 -15.52
CA LEU A 233 2.34 8.17 -15.32
C LEU A 233 1.32 9.25 -15.68
N ASP A 234 1.52 10.44 -15.14
CA ASP A 234 0.87 11.65 -15.64
C ASP A 234 1.63 12.26 -16.84
N ASP A 235 1.13 13.38 -17.36
CA ASP A 235 1.76 14.05 -18.52
C ASP A 235 3.15 14.63 -18.20
N GLN A 236 3.48 14.81 -16.92
CA GLN A 236 4.81 15.20 -16.48
C GLN A 236 5.72 13.99 -16.17
N GLY A 237 5.27 12.76 -16.42
CA GLY A 237 6.07 11.56 -16.19
C GLY A 237 6.21 11.17 -14.71
N MET A 238 5.37 11.71 -13.83
CA MET A 238 5.33 11.38 -12.40
C MET A 238 4.42 10.18 -12.13
N VAL A 239 4.69 9.44 -11.05
CA VAL A 239 4.00 8.18 -10.75
C VAL A 239 2.58 8.44 -10.23
N ARG A 240 1.56 8.04 -10.99
CA ARG A 240 0.14 8.09 -10.54
C ARG A 240 -0.34 6.81 -9.90
N SER A 241 0.13 5.67 -10.40
CA SER A 241 -0.36 4.36 -9.99
C SER A 241 0.69 3.29 -10.25
N ASP A 242 0.69 2.26 -9.40
CA ASP A 242 1.42 1.01 -9.55
C ASP A 242 0.40 -0.13 -9.57
N VAL A 243 0.42 -0.93 -10.64
CA VAL A 243 -0.61 -1.95 -10.89
C VAL A 243 0.00 -3.24 -11.42
N MET A 244 -0.66 -4.35 -11.12
CA MET A 244 -0.40 -5.64 -11.74
C MET A 244 -1.42 -5.90 -12.85
N VAL A 245 -0.96 -6.18 -14.07
CA VAL A 245 -1.82 -6.54 -15.21
C VAL A 245 -1.66 -8.02 -15.53
N LEU A 246 -2.68 -8.84 -15.31
CA LEU A 246 -2.78 -10.19 -15.86
C LEU A 246 -3.31 -10.10 -17.29
N ARG A 247 -2.50 -10.54 -18.25
CA ARG A 247 -2.83 -10.52 -19.67
C ARG A 247 -3.42 -11.85 -20.11
N MET A 248 -4.74 -11.93 -20.26
CA MET A 248 -5.42 -13.04 -20.91
C MET A 248 -5.50 -12.81 -22.44
N ALA A 249 -5.96 -13.82 -23.18
CA ALA A 249 -6.08 -13.73 -24.63
C ALA A 249 -7.12 -12.70 -25.07
N ASP A 250 -8.30 -12.73 -24.44
CA ASP A 250 -9.51 -11.97 -24.77
C ASP A 250 -9.71 -10.73 -23.89
N ARG A 251 -9.11 -10.70 -22.70
CA ARG A 251 -9.25 -9.62 -21.71
C ARG A 251 -7.95 -9.36 -20.95
N CYS A 252 -7.94 -8.31 -20.14
CA CYS A 252 -6.89 -8.05 -19.16
C CYS A 252 -7.52 -7.87 -17.79
N ARG A 253 -6.81 -8.23 -16.74
CA ARG A 253 -7.24 -7.97 -15.37
C ARG A 253 -6.18 -7.15 -14.65
N ILE A 254 -6.60 -6.03 -14.07
CA ILE A 254 -5.77 -5.17 -13.23
C ILE A 254 -6.04 -5.54 -11.78
N MET A 255 -4.98 -5.63 -10.98
CA MET A 255 -5.04 -5.63 -9.53
C MET A 255 -4.25 -4.45 -8.97
N THR A 256 -4.85 -3.78 -7.99
CA THR A 256 -4.29 -2.63 -7.27
C THR A 256 -4.74 -2.69 -5.80
N GLY A 257 -4.17 -1.85 -4.94
CA GLY A 257 -4.54 -1.76 -3.53
C GLY A 257 -5.99 -1.29 -3.31
N ALA A 258 -6.58 -1.67 -2.18
CA ALA A 258 -7.89 -1.14 -1.77
C ALA A 258 -7.90 0.39 -1.61
N ASP A 259 -6.78 0.99 -1.25
CA ASP A 259 -6.62 2.43 -1.02
C ASP A 259 -6.48 3.26 -2.31
N THR A 260 -6.09 2.62 -3.41
CA THR A 260 -5.91 3.23 -4.73
C THR A 260 -7.08 2.95 -5.67
N GLY A 261 -7.76 1.81 -5.48
CA GLY A 261 -8.76 1.26 -6.39
C GLY A 261 -9.70 2.27 -7.02
N PRO A 262 -10.53 2.98 -6.23
CA PRO A 262 -11.49 3.94 -6.77
C PRO A 262 -10.88 5.01 -7.69
N ARG A 263 -9.67 5.48 -7.39
CA ARG A 263 -8.94 6.47 -8.21
C ARG A 263 -8.42 5.85 -9.49
N ASP A 264 -7.83 4.66 -9.40
CA ASP A 264 -7.36 3.92 -10.57
C ASP A 264 -8.51 3.59 -11.53
N LEU A 265 -9.66 3.16 -11.00
CA LEU A 265 -10.87 2.89 -11.79
C LEU A 265 -11.40 4.14 -12.48
N SER A 266 -11.50 5.25 -11.75
CA SER A 266 -11.90 6.54 -12.31
C SER A 266 -10.97 6.96 -13.44
N TYR A 267 -9.65 6.85 -13.21
CA TYR A 267 -8.62 7.20 -14.18
C TYR A 267 -8.67 6.34 -15.45
N LEU A 268 -8.86 5.02 -15.32
CA LEU A 268 -9.05 4.10 -16.44
C LEU A 268 -10.26 4.49 -17.29
N ARG A 269 -11.41 4.74 -16.65
CA ARG A 269 -12.66 5.12 -17.32
C ARG A 269 -12.56 6.46 -18.02
N ARG A 270 -11.98 7.47 -17.36
CA ARG A 270 -11.76 8.81 -17.94
C ARG A 270 -10.83 8.74 -19.13
N THR A 271 -9.70 8.06 -19.00
CA THR A 271 -8.73 7.92 -20.10
C THR A 271 -9.34 7.20 -21.31
N ALA A 272 -10.12 6.14 -21.08
CA ALA A 272 -10.82 5.43 -22.15
C ALA A 272 -11.80 6.36 -22.90
N ALA A 273 -12.58 7.15 -22.16
CA ALA A 273 -13.52 8.11 -22.73
C ALA A 273 -12.81 9.23 -23.52
N ASP A 274 -11.74 9.79 -22.97
CA ASP A 274 -10.94 10.87 -23.59
C ASP A 274 -10.35 10.46 -24.93
N ARG A 275 -9.99 9.18 -25.03
CA ARG A 275 -9.39 8.61 -26.22
C ARG A 275 -10.41 7.95 -27.15
N GLY A 276 -11.69 7.99 -26.82
CA GLY A 276 -12.76 7.38 -27.63
C GLY A 276 -12.61 5.86 -27.80
N LEU A 277 -12.02 5.17 -26.83
CA LEU A 277 -11.69 3.74 -26.91
C LEU A 277 -12.91 2.88 -26.61
N LYS A 278 -13.13 1.84 -27.42
CA LYS A 278 -14.19 0.85 -27.23
C LYS A 278 -13.73 -0.24 -26.27
N VAL A 279 -13.89 0.04 -24.98
CA VAL A 279 -13.55 -0.88 -23.88
C VAL A 279 -14.71 -1.00 -22.90
N THR A 280 -14.79 -2.14 -22.22
CA THR A 280 -15.64 -2.34 -21.04
C THR A 280 -14.72 -2.54 -19.84
N ILE A 281 -14.93 -1.77 -18.78
CA ILE A 281 -14.15 -1.82 -17.54
C ILE A 281 -15.11 -2.19 -16.40
N THR A 282 -14.99 -3.42 -15.91
CA THR A 282 -15.84 -4.00 -14.87
C THR A 282 -15.09 -4.07 -13.55
N ASP A 283 -15.70 -3.57 -12.48
CA ASP A 283 -15.21 -3.76 -11.13
C ASP A 283 -15.62 -5.14 -10.63
N LEU A 284 -14.63 -5.96 -10.30
CA LEU A 284 -14.77 -7.34 -9.83
C LEU A 284 -14.24 -7.51 -8.40
N SER A 285 -13.98 -6.40 -7.68
CA SER A 285 -13.35 -6.42 -6.36
C SER A 285 -14.17 -7.19 -5.34
N ASP A 286 -15.51 -7.20 -5.46
CA ASP A 286 -16.42 -7.95 -4.58
C ASP A 286 -16.73 -9.38 -5.12
N ASP A 287 -16.34 -9.68 -6.37
CA ASP A 287 -16.64 -10.95 -7.04
C ASP A 287 -15.48 -11.97 -6.96
N TRP A 288 -14.27 -11.48 -6.69
CA TRP A 288 -13.04 -12.26 -6.68
C TRP A 288 -12.27 -12.07 -5.38
N VAL A 289 -11.59 -13.12 -4.96
CA VAL A 289 -10.75 -13.12 -3.77
C VAL A 289 -9.41 -13.74 -4.09
N THR A 290 -8.41 -13.36 -3.31
CA THR A 290 -7.03 -13.79 -3.52
C THR A 290 -6.43 -14.32 -2.22
N ILE A 291 -5.76 -15.47 -2.31
CA ILE A 291 -4.95 -16.02 -1.22
C ILE A 291 -3.50 -16.10 -1.74
N GLY A 292 -2.56 -15.46 -1.04
CA GLY A 292 -1.14 -15.67 -1.28
C GLY A 292 -0.66 -16.91 -0.55
N VAL A 293 0.07 -17.80 -1.22
CA VAL A 293 0.65 -19.01 -0.66
C VAL A 293 2.15 -18.95 -0.90
N TRP A 294 2.94 -18.74 0.16
CA TRP A 294 4.37 -18.46 0.03
C TRP A 294 5.22 -19.13 1.09
N GLY A 295 6.51 -19.19 0.81
CA GLY A 295 7.55 -19.77 1.68
C GLY A 295 8.34 -20.85 0.94
N PRO A 296 9.55 -21.20 1.40
CA PRO A 296 10.40 -22.19 0.74
C PRO A 296 9.66 -23.50 0.40
N ASN A 297 8.75 -23.96 1.26
CA ASN A 297 8.05 -25.23 1.10
C ASN A 297 6.67 -25.11 0.44
N ALA A 298 6.23 -23.92 0.02
CA ALA A 298 4.86 -23.66 -0.43
C ALA A 298 4.38 -24.51 -1.62
N ARG A 299 5.30 -24.92 -2.51
CA ARG A 299 4.96 -25.68 -3.72
C ARG A 299 4.49 -27.10 -3.42
N ALA A 300 5.15 -27.79 -2.49
CA ALA A 300 4.88 -29.20 -2.23
C ALA A 300 3.43 -29.46 -1.75
N PRO A 301 2.92 -28.81 -0.69
CA PRO A 301 1.54 -29.04 -0.27
C PRO A 301 0.53 -28.52 -1.29
N LEU A 302 0.87 -27.47 -2.06
CA LEU A 302 0.00 -27.00 -3.13
C LEU A 302 -0.10 -28.02 -4.29
N GLN A 303 0.98 -28.74 -4.60
CA GLN A 303 1.00 -29.81 -5.59
C GLN A 303 0.11 -31.00 -5.19
N GLU A 304 0.00 -31.29 -3.91
CA GLU A 304 -0.90 -32.34 -3.40
C GLU A 304 -2.39 -31.94 -3.51
N LEU A 305 -2.68 -30.64 -3.51
CA LEU A 305 -4.05 -30.10 -3.53
C LEU A 305 -4.60 -29.84 -4.93
N VAL A 306 -3.74 -29.62 -5.93
CA VAL A 306 -4.19 -29.40 -7.31
C VAL A 306 -4.54 -30.71 -7.99
N GLU A 307 -5.61 -30.71 -8.79
CA GLU A 307 -6.05 -31.90 -9.54
C GLU A 307 -4.97 -32.41 -10.52
N ASN A 308 -4.11 -31.52 -11.01
CA ASN A 308 -2.95 -31.86 -11.83
C ASN A 308 -1.68 -31.29 -11.19
N PRO A 309 -0.79 -32.10 -10.61
CA PRO A 309 0.44 -31.60 -9.95
C PRO A 309 1.56 -31.16 -10.92
N ALA A 310 1.66 -31.79 -12.10
CA ALA A 310 2.67 -31.48 -13.15
C ALA A 310 2.61 -30.02 -13.63
N ASP A 311 1.44 -29.48 -13.37
CA ASP A 311 0.95 -28.20 -13.71
C ASP A 311 1.75 -27.14 -12.87
N LEU A 312 2.07 -27.43 -11.59
CA LEU A 312 2.91 -26.59 -10.72
C LEU A 312 4.36 -27.09 -10.59
N ASP A 313 4.81 -27.98 -11.48
CA ASP A 313 6.09 -28.67 -11.33
C ASP A 313 7.31 -27.85 -11.77
N GLY A 314 8.42 -28.06 -11.08
CA GLY A 314 9.71 -27.44 -11.35
C GLY A 314 9.62 -25.91 -11.42
N LYS A 315 9.86 -25.36 -12.62
CA LYS A 315 9.78 -23.92 -12.90
C LYS A 315 8.49 -23.52 -13.64
N ALA A 316 7.50 -24.40 -13.73
CA ALA A 316 6.22 -24.14 -14.38
C ALA A 316 5.16 -23.69 -13.34
N PRO A 317 4.40 -22.61 -13.61
CA PRO A 317 4.62 -21.63 -14.66
C PRO A 317 5.89 -20.79 -14.37
N PRO A 318 6.51 -20.16 -15.39
CA PRO A 318 7.61 -19.23 -15.17
C PRO A 318 7.24 -18.11 -14.19
N PHE A 319 8.24 -17.49 -13.56
CA PHE A 319 7.99 -16.33 -12.73
C PHE A 319 7.21 -15.24 -13.49
N ALA A 320 6.24 -14.64 -12.80
CA ALA A 320 5.27 -13.70 -13.34
C ALA A 320 4.39 -14.27 -14.48
N ALA A 321 4.19 -15.58 -14.53
CA ALA A 321 3.16 -16.22 -15.36
C ALA A 321 2.06 -16.82 -14.49
N PHE A 322 0.86 -16.90 -15.05
CA PHE A 322 -0.30 -17.47 -14.39
C PHE A 322 -0.94 -18.54 -15.26
N ARG A 323 -1.71 -19.41 -14.63
CA ARG A 323 -2.43 -20.48 -15.31
C ARG A 323 -3.68 -20.91 -14.53
N PRO A 324 -4.72 -21.39 -15.22
CA PRO A 324 -5.85 -22.05 -14.56
C PRO A 324 -5.41 -23.37 -13.92
N VAL A 325 -5.93 -23.65 -12.73
CA VAL A 325 -5.77 -24.90 -11.98
C VAL A 325 -7.10 -25.23 -11.31
N ARG A 326 -7.23 -26.46 -10.77
CA ARG A 326 -8.36 -26.85 -9.94
C ARG A 326 -7.92 -27.30 -8.57
N ILE A 327 -8.50 -26.73 -7.52
CA ILE A 327 -8.25 -27.05 -6.11
C ILE A 327 -9.60 -27.28 -5.44
N ALA A 328 -9.77 -28.40 -4.73
CA ALA A 328 -11.04 -28.77 -4.09
C ALA A 328 -12.25 -28.71 -5.06
N GLY A 329 -12.03 -29.08 -6.33
CA GLY A 329 -13.05 -29.03 -7.39
C GLY A 329 -13.40 -27.63 -7.91
N LYS A 330 -12.67 -26.58 -7.51
CA LYS A 330 -12.91 -25.18 -7.87
C LYS A 330 -11.90 -24.65 -8.87
N ASP A 331 -12.34 -23.76 -9.76
CA ASP A 331 -11.47 -23.11 -10.74
C ASP A 331 -10.68 -21.96 -10.09
N VAL A 332 -9.36 -22.06 -10.15
CA VAL A 332 -8.43 -21.10 -9.54
C VAL A 332 -7.41 -20.66 -10.57
N ILE A 333 -7.03 -19.39 -10.57
CA ILE A 333 -5.87 -18.91 -11.33
C ILE A 333 -4.68 -18.92 -10.38
N ALA A 334 -3.72 -19.81 -10.62
CA ALA A 334 -2.44 -19.83 -9.92
C ALA A 334 -1.46 -18.89 -10.63
N PHE A 335 -1.14 -17.77 -9.99
CA PHE A 335 -0.22 -16.75 -10.49
C PHE A 335 1.09 -16.81 -9.71
N ARG A 336 2.19 -17.18 -10.38
CA ARG A 336 3.51 -17.27 -9.74
C ARG A 336 4.12 -15.89 -9.59
N ILE A 337 3.83 -15.27 -8.45
CA ILE A 337 4.32 -13.95 -8.04
C ILE A 337 4.45 -13.93 -6.53
N SER A 338 5.24 -13.01 -5.99
CA SER A 338 5.37 -12.84 -4.55
C SER A 338 5.84 -11.44 -4.19
N TYR A 339 5.04 -10.78 -3.36
CA TYR A 339 5.41 -9.50 -2.74
C TYR A 339 6.23 -9.68 -1.46
N VAL A 340 6.16 -10.89 -0.88
CA VAL A 340 6.94 -11.32 0.30
C VAL A 340 8.34 -11.84 -0.07
N GLY A 341 8.68 -11.92 -1.36
CA GLY A 341 10.02 -12.30 -1.82
C GLY A 341 10.38 -13.77 -1.67
N GLU A 342 9.45 -14.61 -1.23
CA GLU A 342 9.55 -16.08 -1.17
C GLU A 342 8.92 -16.74 -2.40
N GLN A 343 9.29 -17.98 -2.72
CA GLN A 343 8.59 -18.74 -3.77
C GLN A 343 7.13 -19.01 -3.41
N GLY A 344 6.29 -19.20 -4.42
CA GLY A 344 4.88 -19.50 -4.24
C GLY A 344 3.98 -18.82 -5.26
N PHE A 345 2.71 -18.65 -4.89
CA PHE A 345 1.65 -18.29 -5.80
C PHE A 345 0.62 -17.37 -5.14
N GLU A 346 0.08 -16.43 -5.91
CA GLU A 346 -1.24 -15.89 -5.63
C GLU A 346 -2.29 -16.80 -6.28
N LEU A 347 -3.28 -17.21 -5.50
CA LEU A 347 -4.43 -17.98 -5.95
C LEU A 347 -5.60 -17.02 -6.08
N HIS A 348 -6.07 -16.79 -7.31
CA HIS A 348 -7.22 -15.92 -7.58
C HIS A 348 -8.44 -16.77 -7.93
N MET A 349 -9.55 -16.55 -7.25
CA MET A 349 -10.78 -17.35 -7.42
C MET A 349 -12.04 -16.51 -7.23
N ARG A 350 -13.20 -17.06 -7.61
CA ARG A 350 -14.49 -16.44 -7.30
C ARG A 350 -14.71 -16.41 -5.79
N TYR A 351 -15.37 -15.37 -5.31
CA TYR A 351 -15.73 -15.24 -3.89
C TYR A 351 -16.43 -16.49 -3.35
N SER A 352 -17.40 -17.04 -4.10
CA SER A 352 -18.16 -18.23 -3.73
C SER A 352 -17.32 -19.51 -3.58
N ASP A 353 -16.12 -19.55 -4.16
CA ASP A 353 -15.23 -20.72 -4.12
C ASP A 353 -14.14 -20.58 -3.06
N GLY A 354 -13.89 -19.37 -2.56
CA GLY A 354 -12.78 -19.06 -1.68
C GLY A 354 -12.75 -19.87 -0.39
N LEU A 355 -13.91 -20.14 0.23
CA LEU A 355 -13.96 -20.92 1.46
C LEU A 355 -13.50 -22.37 1.26
N ALA A 356 -13.93 -23.02 0.17
CA ALA A 356 -13.52 -24.39 -0.13
C ALA A 356 -12.02 -24.51 -0.38
N VAL A 357 -11.44 -23.53 -1.08
CA VAL A 357 -9.99 -23.47 -1.32
C VAL A 357 -9.22 -23.18 -0.02
N TRP A 358 -9.70 -22.25 0.80
CA TRP A 358 -9.12 -21.97 2.12
C TRP A 358 -9.11 -23.19 3.03
N ASP A 359 -10.25 -23.87 3.17
CA ASP A 359 -10.38 -25.06 4.02
C ASP A 359 -9.47 -26.20 3.51
N ALA A 360 -9.30 -26.35 2.19
CA ALA A 360 -8.36 -27.32 1.61
C ALA A 360 -6.89 -26.98 1.92
N LEU A 361 -6.48 -25.71 1.81
CA LEU A 361 -5.14 -25.25 2.16
C LEU A 361 -4.85 -25.45 3.65
N ARG A 362 -5.80 -25.08 4.52
CA ARG A 362 -5.68 -25.29 5.97
C ARG A 362 -5.66 -26.76 6.32
N GLY A 363 -6.46 -27.60 5.64
CA GLY A 363 -6.47 -29.05 5.80
C GLY A 363 -5.15 -29.73 5.44
N ALA A 364 -4.39 -29.16 4.50
CA ALA A 364 -3.03 -29.59 4.17
C ALA A 364 -1.95 -29.06 5.14
N GLY A 365 -2.36 -28.36 6.22
CA GLY A 365 -1.45 -27.90 7.26
C GLY A 365 -0.79 -26.53 7.02
N LEU A 366 -1.11 -25.83 5.93
CA LEU A 366 -0.51 -24.51 5.68
C LEU A 366 -0.99 -23.49 6.74
N MET A 367 -0.04 -22.85 7.42
CA MET A 367 -0.32 -21.85 8.46
C MET A 367 -0.95 -20.57 7.88
N ALA A 368 -2.00 -20.05 8.52
CA ALA A 368 -2.49 -18.70 8.21
C ALA A 368 -1.52 -17.65 8.77
N VAL A 369 -1.15 -16.67 7.94
CA VAL A 369 -0.21 -15.60 8.26
C VAL A 369 -0.89 -14.25 8.05
N GLY A 370 -0.79 -13.39 9.06
CA GLY A 370 -1.42 -12.09 9.08
C GLY A 370 -0.87 -11.14 8.02
N ILE A 371 -1.71 -10.21 7.58
CA ILE A 371 -1.38 -9.27 6.50
C ILE A 371 -0.19 -8.37 6.84
N GLU A 372 0.14 -8.18 8.12
CA GLU A 372 1.32 -7.42 8.57
C GLU A 372 2.63 -7.95 7.95
N THR A 373 2.73 -9.28 7.75
CA THR A 373 3.87 -9.89 7.09
C THR A 373 3.98 -9.42 5.63
N PHE A 374 2.86 -9.42 4.90
CA PHE A 374 2.81 -9.04 3.49
C PHE A 374 2.91 -7.52 3.27
N ALA A 375 2.08 -6.74 3.97
CA ALA A 375 1.90 -5.31 3.69
C ALA A 375 2.92 -4.40 4.38
N SER A 376 3.64 -4.91 5.39
CA SER A 376 4.54 -4.09 6.22
C SER A 376 5.96 -4.66 6.28
N SER A 377 6.19 -5.71 7.06
CA SER A 377 7.56 -6.14 7.39
C SER A 377 8.31 -6.72 6.20
N ARG A 378 7.75 -7.73 5.51
CA ARG A 378 8.49 -8.44 4.46
C ARG A 378 8.70 -7.61 3.21
N ARG A 379 7.67 -6.85 2.80
CA ARG A 379 7.79 -5.98 1.63
C ARG A 379 8.87 -4.93 1.84
N LEU A 380 9.06 -4.42 3.06
CA LEU A 380 10.18 -3.53 3.40
C LEU A 380 11.53 -4.23 3.40
N GLU A 381 11.64 -5.45 3.90
CA GLU A 381 12.88 -6.25 3.76
C GLU A 381 13.25 -6.53 2.29
N LYS A 382 12.27 -6.56 1.40
CA LYS A 382 12.44 -6.66 -0.05
C LYS A 382 12.52 -5.31 -0.75
N SER A 383 12.52 -4.20 -0.01
CA SER A 383 12.53 -2.83 -0.53
C SER A 383 11.41 -2.56 -1.55
N MET A 384 10.24 -3.17 -1.36
CA MET A 384 9.07 -3.03 -2.22
C MET A 384 8.26 -1.79 -1.81
N ARG A 385 7.82 -1.04 -2.83
CA ARG A 385 7.10 0.22 -2.67
C ARG A 385 5.60 -0.02 -2.58
N VAL A 386 4.93 0.88 -1.90
CA VAL A 386 3.47 0.95 -1.84
C VAL A 386 3.01 2.28 -2.42
N GLN A 387 2.03 2.24 -3.33
CA GLN A 387 1.37 3.43 -3.86
C GLN A 387 0.75 4.24 -2.71
N ASN A 388 0.77 5.57 -2.79
CA ASN A 388 0.31 6.52 -1.76
C ASN A 388 1.19 6.66 -0.51
N SER A 389 2.14 5.75 -0.29
CA SER A 389 3.14 5.86 0.77
C SER A 389 4.49 6.23 0.15
N ASP A 390 5.04 5.28 -0.62
CA ASP A 390 6.38 5.40 -1.22
C ASP A 390 6.32 5.97 -2.64
N LEU A 391 5.15 5.88 -3.30
CA LEU A 391 4.94 6.42 -4.65
C LEU A 391 3.86 7.50 -4.60
N SER A 392 4.19 8.67 -5.16
CA SER A 392 3.31 9.81 -5.30
C SER A 392 3.58 10.54 -6.62
N THR A 393 2.67 11.45 -6.99
CA THR A 393 2.78 12.28 -8.19
C THR A 393 3.83 13.40 -8.08
N GLU A 394 4.59 13.44 -6.99
CA GLU A 394 5.72 14.35 -6.79
C GLU A 394 7.05 13.73 -7.24
N TYR A 395 7.09 12.41 -7.45
CA TYR A 395 8.30 11.68 -7.82
C TYR A 395 8.14 10.93 -9.12
N ASN A 396 9.23 10.85 -9.89
CA ASN A 396 9.28 10.04 -11.11
C ASN A 396 9.83 8.63 -10.86
N LEU A 397 9.67 7.73 -11.83
CA LEU A 397 10.10 6.32 -11.69
C LEU A 397 11.61 6.12 -11.46
N HIS A 398 12.46 7.02 -11.96
CA HIS A 398 13.91 6.93 -11.74
C HIS A 398 14.25 7.25 -10.28
N GLU A 399 13.58 8.25 -9.71
CA GLU A 399 13.69 8.60 -8.28
C GLU A 399 13.17 7.46 -7.41
N ALA A 400 12.04 6.87 -7.77
CA ALA A 400 11.46 5.74 -7.03
C ALA A 400 12.31 4.45 -7.13
N GLY A 401 13.29 4.38 -8.03
CA GLY A 401 14.08 3.16 -8.28
C GLY A 401 13.32 2.08 -9.05
N LEU A 402 12.27 2.45 -9.79
CA LEU A 402 11.36 1.55 -10.51
C LEU A 402 11.41 1.74 -12.04
N ALA A 403 12.31 2.61 -12.54
CA ALA A 403 12.50 2.83 -13.96
C ALA A 403 12.97 1.56 -14.68
N ARG A 404 12.36 1.27 -15.83
CA ARG A 404 12.74 0.12 -16.65
C ARG A 404 14.04 0.43 -17.40
N PRO A 405 14.95 -0.57 -17.57
CA PRO A 405 16.18 -0.36 -18.31
C PRO A 405 15.93 0.01 -19.78
N LYS A 406 14.88 -0.58 -20.36
CA LYS A 406 14.41 -0.28 -21.71
C LYS A 406 13.05 0.42 -21.64
N VAL A 407 12.97 1.56 -22.31
CA VAL A 407 11.71 2.25 -22.57
C VAL A 407 11.11 1.62 -23.83
N LYS A 408 9.82 1.27 -23.81
CA LYS A 408 9.19 0.63 -24.97
C LYS A 408 9.05 1.61 -26.14
N GLU A 409 9.07 1.09 -27.36
CA GLU A 409 8.88 1.88 -28.58
C GLU A 409 7.47 2.48 -28.67
N ALA A 410 6.45 1.72 -28.26
CA ALA A 410 5.07 2.20 -28.19
C ALA A 410 4.98 3.47 -27.32
N ASP A 411 4.12 4.39 -27.72
CA ASP A 411 3.90 5.61 -26.96
C ASP A 411 3.11 5.33 -25.68
N PHE A 412 3.33 6.14 -24.65
CA PHE A 412 2.60 6.10 -23.39
C PHE A 412 2.56 7.48 -22.76
N ARG A 413 1.59 7.72 -21.89
CA ARG A 413 1.42 9.02 -21.22
C ARG A 413 2.67 9.41 -20.45
N GLY A 414 3.15 10.65 -20.64
CA GLY A 414 4.35 11.16 -19.96
C GLY A 414 5.69 10.63 -20.49
N LYS A 415 5.72 9.86 -21.59
CA LYS A 415 6.94 9.26 -22.15
C LYS A 415 8.06 10.26 -22.41
N ALA A 416 7.74 11.42 -22.97
CA ALA A 416 8.73 12.46 -23.27
C ALA A 416 9.47 12.91 -22.01
N LYS A 417 8.75 13.19 -20.92
CA LYS A 417 9.32 13.54 -19.62
C LYS A 417 10.08 12.39 -18.97
N HIS A 418 9.56 11.17 -19.08
CA HIS A 418 10.26 9.99 -18.60
C HIS A 418 11.64 9.80 -19.28
N LEU A 419 11.75 10.11 -20.57
CA LEU A 419 13.02 10.10 -21.31
C LEU A 419 13.94 11.26 -20.91
N GLU A 420 13.40 12.46 -20.70
CA GLU A 420 14.15 13.61 -20.14
C GLU A 420 14.77 13.23 -18.80
N TYR A 421 14.00 12.62 -17.89
CA TYR A 421 14.48 12.19 -16.58
C TYR A 421 15.55 11.11 -16.70
N LYS A 422 15.39 10.15 -17.62
CA LYS A 422 16.40 9.13 -17.90
C LYS A 422 17.73 9.72 -18.36
N ALA A 423 17.70 10.83 -19.09
CA ALA A 423 18.89 11.48 -19.64
C ALA A 423 19.65 12.35 -18.62
N ARG A 424 19.09 12.57 -17.42
CA ARG A 424 19.77 13.34 -16.38
C ARG A 424 21.03 12.61 -15.89
N PRO A 425 22.13 13.32 -15.58
CA PRO A 425 23.32 12.72 -14.96
C PRO A 425 23.00 12.02 -13.63
N HIS A 426 22.14 12.65 -12.84
CA HIS A 426 21.57 12.09 -11.61
C HIS A 426 20.15 12.64 -11.42
N GLN A 427 19.34 11.93 -10.63
CA GLN A 427 18.06 12.46 -10.20
C GLN A 427 18.24 13.44 -9.03
N PRO A 428 17.28 14.35 -8.78
CA PRO A 428 17.28 15.21 -7.59
C PRO A 428 17.29 14.42 -6.27
N ALA A 429 16.47 13.37 -6.22
CA ALA A 429 16.38 12.46 -5.09
C ALA A 429 16.32 11.00 -5.55
N GLN A 430 16.66 10.07 -4.67
CA GLN A 430 16.38 8.64 -4.86
C GLN A 430 15.74 8.07 -3.62
N LEU A 431 14.78 7.17 -3.82
CA LEU A 431 14.17 6.40 -2.75
C LEU A 431 15.17 5.36 -2.24
N CYS A 432 15.58 5.52 -0.99
CA CYS A 432 16.52 4.67 -0.29
C CYS A 432 15.81 3.87 0.78
N THR A 433 16.35 2.69 1.09
CA THR A 433 15.97 1.88 2.25
C THR A 433 16.99 2.10 3.34
N LEU A 434 16.52 2.51 4.51
CA LEU A 434 17.32 2.83 5.69
C LEU A 434 17.10 1.77 6.77
N VAL A 435 18.11 1.55 7.60
CA VAL A 435 17.99 0.73 8.80
C VAL A 435 18.38 1.54 10.02
N MET A 436 17.59 1.45 11.08
CA MET A 436 17.91 2.04 12.38
C MET A 436 19.04 1.23 13.02
N THR A 437 20.14 1.90 13.35
CA THR A 437 21.36 1.24 13.88
C THR A 437 21.40 1.20 15.40
N ASP A 438 20.72 2.15 16.05
CA ASP A 438 20.46 2.16 17.49
C ASP A 438 19.03 2.67 17.71
N ASN A 439 18.30 2.02 18.62
CA ASN A 439 16.91 2.33 18.91
C ASN A 439 16.65 2.56 20.39
N ILE A 440 17.67 2.74 21.22
CA ILE A 440 17.50 3.02 22.64
C ILE A 440 17.30 4.52 22.86
N ASP A 441 16.22 4.89 23.54
CA ASP A 441 15.96 6.29 23.93
C ASP A 441 16.81 6.73 25.14
N ALA A 442 16.75 8.01 25.49
CA ALA A 442 17.49 8.56 26.62
C ALA A 442 17.09 7.95 27.99
N GLN A 443 16.00 7.19 28.08
CA GLN A 443 15.58 6.46 29.28
C GLN A 443 15.97 4.98 29.25
N GLY A 444 16.68 4.52 28.22
CA GLY A 444 17.10 3.13 28.08
C GLY A 444 16.02 2.21 27.52
N VAL A 445 14.95 2.75 26.93
CA VAL A 445 13.84 1.98 26.36
C VAL A 445 14.04 1.84 24.85
N ALA A 446 13.93 0.60 24.36
CA ALA A 446 13.96 0.34 22.93
C ALA A 446 12.71 0.88 22.23
N ARG A 447 12.90 1.67 21.18
CA ARG A 447 11.87 2.35 20.40
C ARG A 447 11.64 1.69 19.06
N TYR A 448 10.39 1.73 18.60
CA TYR A 448 9.96 1.18 17.31
C TYR A 448 9.14 2.23 16.57
N PRO A 449 9.81 3.19 15.91
CA PRO A 449 9.14 4.34 15.31
C PRO A 449 8.05 3.97 14.31
N VAL A 450 7.02 4.81 14.24
CA VAL A 450 5.93 4.72 13.26
C VAL A 450 5.63 6.09 12.67
N GLY A 451 5.09 6.12 11.44
CA GLY A 451 4.62 7.33 10.79
C GLY A 451 5.65 7.99 9.87
N ILE A 452 5.55 9.32 9.77
CA ILE A 452 6.36 10.15 8.89
C ILE A 452 7.34 10.94 9.75
N LEU A 453 8.63 10.66 9.61
CA LEU A 453 9.71 11.23 10.40
C LEU A 453 10.64 12.00 9.47
N PRO A 454 11.09 13.21 9.83
CA PRO A 454 12.07 13.93 9.02
C PRO A 454 13.41 13.18 9.03
N ILE A 455 14.08 13.15 7.87
CA ILE A 455 15.46 12.66 7.78
C ILE A 455 16.41 13.84 7.96
N LEU A 456 17.26 13.78 8.97
CA LEU A 456 18.15 14.87 9.36
C LEU A 456 19.59 14.59 8.96
N ASP A 457 20.30 15.67 8.61
CA ASP A 457 21.75 15.65 8.51
C ASP A 457 22.37 15.55 9.92
N PRO A 458 23.29 14.60 10.17
CA PRO A 458 23.88 14.40 11.49
C PRO A 458 24.79 15.55 11.94
N GLU A 459 25.34 16.35 11.02
CA GLU A 459 26.23 17.46 11.34
C GLU A 459 25.46 18.75 11.65
N THR A 460 24.40 19.03 10.90
CA THR A 460 23.62 20.28 11.06
C THR A 460 22.37 20.12 11.92
N GLY A 461 21.83 18.89 12.02
CA GLY A 461 20.53 18.63 12.63
C GLY A 461 19.33 19.10 11.80
N GLU A 462 19.55 19.61 10.58
CA GLU A 462 18.50 20.09 9.70
C GLU A 462 17.92 18.96 8.84
N THR A 463 16.63 19.08 8.47
CA THR A 463 16.00 18.15 7.54
C THR A 463 16.64 18.26 6.15
N LEU A 464 17.02 17.12 5.57
CA LEU A 464 17.59 17.08 4.22
C LEU A 464 16.59 17.60 3.18
N VAL A 465 17.06 18.43 2.26
CA VAL A 465 16.28 19.00 1.17
C VAL A 465 16.96 18.70 -0.15
N ASP A 466 16.22 18.19 -1.14
CA ASP A 466 16.77 17.94 -2.47
C ASP A 466 16.88 19.21 -3.33
N SER A 467 17.47 19.08 -4.52
CA SER A 467 17.68 20.22 -5.42
C SER A 467 16.41 20.83 -6.01
N LEU A 468 15.23 20.20 -5.80
CA LEU A 468 13.92 20.75 -6.14
C LEU A 468 13.20 21.36 -4.94
N GLY A 469 13.84 21.39 -3.76
CA GLY A 469 13.26 21.94 -2.54
C GLY A 469 12.35 20.98 -1.77
N ARG A 470 12.32 19.68 -2.11
CA ARG A 470 11.51 18.69 -1.39
C ARG A 470 12.26 18.20 -0.16
N ARG A 471 11.56 18.14 0.98
CA ARG A 471 12.11 17.66 2.25
C ARG A 471 12.12 16.14 2.29
N SER A 472 13.17 15.58 2.88
CA SER A 472 13.32 14.14 3.08
C SER A 472 12.59 13.72 4.36
N PHE A 473 11.74 12.71 4.22
CA PHE A 473 11.03 12.10 5.35
C PHE A 473 10.80 10.62 5.06
N THR A 474 10.51 9.85 6.11
CA THR A 474 10.16 8.45 5.98
C THR A 474 8.81 8.28 5.30
N THR A 475 8.77 7.51 4.22
CA THR A 475 7.55 7.15 3.51
C THR A 475 6.91 5.89 4.06
N SER A 476 7.72 4.92 4.49
CA SER A 476 7.30 3.66 5.09
C SER A 476 8.24 3.29 6.23
N ILE A 477 7.71 2.69 7.30
CA ILE A 477 8.49 2.19 8.45
C ILE A 477 7.89 0.88 8.95
N ALA A 478 8.72 -0.14 9.19
CA ALA A 478 8.35 -1.31 9.98
C ALA A 478 9.59 -2.00 10.57
N TYR A 479 9.40 -2.80 11.61
CA TYR A 479 10.43 -3.74 12.05
C TYR A 479 10.52 -4.91 11.07
N GLY A 480 11.73 -5.27 10.64
CA GLY A 480 12.02 -6.43 9.80
C GLY A 480 12.54 -7.61 10.63
N PRO A 481 11.71 -8.62 10.97
CA PRO A 481 12.11 -9.72 11.85
C PRO A 481 13.26 -10.58 11.32
N SER A 482 13.42 -10.74 10.00
CA SER A 482 14.54 -11.50 9.45
C SER A 482 15.86 -10.74 9.56
N ILE A 483 15.83 -9.41 9.51
CA ILE A 483 17.03 -8.55 9.64
C ILE A 483 17.30 -8.14 11.10
N GLY A 484 16.27 -8.16 11.96
CA GLY A 484 16.38 -7.79 13.37
C GLY A 484 16.47 -6.28 13.62
N ARG A 485 16.05 -5.45 12.65
CA ARG A 485 16.16 -3.98 12.71
C ARG A 485 14.88 -3.29 12.23
N THR A 486 14.67 -2.05 12.67
CA THR A 486 13.65 -1.16 12.08
C THR A 486 14.12 -0.70 10.71
N ILE A 487 13.30 -0.93 9.70
CA ILE A 487 13.54 -0.59 8.29
C ILE A 487 12.64 0.59 7.93
N MET A 488 13.20 1.54 7.20
CA MET A 488 12.48 2.72 6.72
C MET A 488 12.75 2.91 5.22
N MET A 489 11.84 3.58 4.52
CA MET A 489 12.12 4.11 3.18
C MET A 489 12.03 5.63 3.21
N ALA A 490 12.90 6.31 2.48
CA ALA A 490 12.87 7.76 2.34
C ALA A 490 13.50 8.21 1.02
N TYR A 491 12.93 9.25 0.41
CA TYR A 491 13.60 9.95 -0.68
C TYR A 491 14.73 10.79 -0.10
N LEU A 492 15.96 10.54 -0.53
CA LEU A 492 17.15 11.28 -0.12
C LEU A 492 17.71 12.09 -1.29
N PRO A 493 18.31 13.27 -1.05
CA PRO A 493 19.06 13.99 -2.07
C PRO A 493 20.17 13.11 -2.65
N HIS A 494 20.50 13.29 -3.94
CA HIS A 494 21.49 12.45 -4.63
C HIS A 494 22.81 12.29 -3.86
N ASP A 495 23.34 13.38 -3.30
CA ASP A 495 24.62 13.40 -2.60
C ASP A 495 24.58 12.69 -1.23
N CYS A 496 23.40 12.29 -0.77
CA CYS A 496 23.19 11.50 0.45
C CYS A 496 22.85 10.02 0.13
N CYS A 497 22.70 9.66 -1.14
CA CYS A 497 22.31 8.32 -1.58
C CYS A 497 23.53 7.39 -1.70
N GLN A 498 24.21 7.07 -0.59
CA GLN A 498 25.30 6.06 -0.60
C GLN A 498 25.05 4.98 0.45
N PRO A 499 25.14 3.68 0.10
CA PRO A 499 25.12 2.62 1.09
C PRO A 499 26.18 2.85 2.18
N GLY A 500 25.80 2.66 3.45
CA GLY A 500 26.64 2.93 4.61
C GLY A 500 26.63 4.40 5.08
N ARG A 501 25.99 5.33 4.37
CA ARG A 501 25.85 6.72 4.83
C ARG A 501 24.99 6.75 6.10
N THR A 502 25.52 7.34 7.17
CA THR A 502 24.79 7.60 8.41
C THR A 502 23.97 8.88 8.30
N LEU A 503 22.73 8.82 8.78
CA LEU A 503 21.76 9.92 8.88
C LEU A 503 21.05 9.81 10.23
N MET A 504 20.16 10.76 10.54
CA MET A 504 19.33 10.71 11.75
C MET A 504 17.85 10.79 11.40
N VAL A 505 16.98 10.28 12.28
CA VAL A 505 15.54 10.52 12.26
C VAL A 505 15.08 11.10 13.59
N ASP A 506 14.13 12.04 13.56
CA ASP A 506 13.48 12.53 14.78
C ASP A 506 12.25 11.68 15.10
N TYR A 507 12.18 11.17 16.32
CA TYR A 507 11.01 10.49 16.84
C TYR A 507 10.77 10.90 18.30
N PHE A 508 9.62 11.56 18.55
CA PHE A 508 9.28 12.11 19.87
C PHE A 508 10.33 13.09 20.42
N ALA A 509 10.87 13.97 19.56
CA ALA A 509 11.88 14.98 19.91
C ALA A 509 13.23 14.38 20.38
N GLU A 510 13.48 13.12 20.04
CA GLU A 510 14.77 12.46 20.17
C GLU A 510 15.25 12.00 18.80
N THR A 511 16.57 12.07 18.58
CA THR A 511 17.17 11.68 17.31
C THR A 511 17.77 10.29 17.39
N TYR A 512 17.49 9.45 16.39
CA TYR A 512 18.01 8.09 16.30
C TYR A 512 18.85 7.90 15.04
N PRO A 513 20.01 7.21 15.14
CA PRO A 513 20.86 6.97 13.99
C PRO A 513 20.25 5.94 13.05
N VAL A 514 20.29 6.26 11.76
CA VAL A 514 19.91 5.37 10.67
C VAL A 514 21.03 5.31 9.65
N GLU A 515 21.11 4.19 8.94
CA GLU A 515 22.08 3.98 7.88
C GLU A 515 21.37 3.68 6.56
N VAL A 516 21.84 4.26 5.47
CA VAL A 516 21.40 3.90 4.12
C VAL A 516 21.84 2.46 3.83
N ALA A 517 20.91 1.51 3.86
CA ALA A 517 21.19 0.10 3.61
C ALA A 517 21.12 -0.24 2.11
N ALA A 518 20.22 0.41 1.37
CA ALA A 518 20.11 0.23 -0.07
C ALA A 518 19.62 1.51 -0.78
N VAL A 519 20.10 1.72 -2.00
CA VAL A 519 19.64 2.79 -2.90
C VAL A 519 18.77 2.17 -3.99
N GLY A 520 17.61 2.76 -4.26
CA GLY A 520 16.67 2.19 -5.22
C GLY A 520 16.09 0.88 -4.71
N ALA A 521 15.99 -0.14 -5.57
CA ALA A 521 15.24 -1.37 -5.30
C ALA A 521 16.07 -2.56 -4.79
N GLY A 522 17.23 -2.29 -4.18
CA GLY A 522 18.03 -3.33 -3.54
C GLY A 522 17.32 -3.90 -2.32
N ALA A 523 16.95 -5.18 -2.35
CA ALA A 523 16.38 -5.88 -1.21
C ALA A 523 17.44 -6.10 -0.11
N LEU A 524 17.05 -5.96 1.16
CA LEU A 524 17.91 -6.27 2.30
C LEU A 524 17.94 -7.78 2.58
N TYR A 525 16.80 -8.43 2.37
CA TYR A 525 16.64 -9.88 2.49
C TYR A 525 16.65 -10.54 1.12
N ASP A 526 17.46 -11.59 0.93
CA ASP A 526 17.62 -12.29 -0.36
C ASP A 526 17.85 -11.29 -1.52
N PRO A 527 18.97 -10.53 -1.50
CA PRO A 527 19.25 -9.46 -2.46
C PRO A 527 19.33 -9.95 -3.91
N GLU A 528 19.70 -11.22 -4.12
CA GLU A 528 19.80 -11.85 -5.44
C GLU A 528 18.45 -12.43 -5.93
N HIS A 529 17.40 -12.37 -5.11
CA HIS A 529 16.08 -12.93 -5.39
C HIS A 529 16.13 -14.44 -5.71
N LEU A 530 17.00 -15.19 -5.05
CA LEU A 530 17.16 -16.64 -5.27
C LEU A 530 15.93 -17.40 -4.78
N ARG A 531 15.39 -17.01 -3.62
CA ARG A 531 14.19 -17.65 -3.03
C ARG A 531 12.95 -17.39 -3.87
N LEU A 532 12.84 -16.22 -4.48
CA LEU A 532 11.74 -15.89 -5.37
C LEU A 532 11.74 -16.73 -6.67
N ARG A 533 12.94 -17.13 -7.12
CA ARG A 533 13.15 -17.82 -8.42
C ARG A 533 13.18 -19.34 -8.30
N SER A 534 13.28 -19.89 -7.09
CA SER A 534 13.33 -21.33 -6.83
C SER A 534 12.01 -22.06 -7.11
#